data_AF-A0A7V9VD07-F1
#
_entry.id   AF-A0A7V9VD07-F1
#
_cell.length_a   1.000
_cell.length_b   1.000
_cell.length_c   1.000
_cell.angle_alpha   90.00
_cell.angle_beta   90.00
_cell.angle_gamma   90.00
#
_symmetry.space_group_name_H-M   'P 1'
#
loop_
_entity.id
_entity.type
_entity.pdbx_description
1 polymer ?
#
loop_
_entity_poly.entity_id
_entity_poly.type
_entity_poly.pdbx_seq_one_letter_code
_entity_poly.pdbx_strand_id
1 'polypeptide(L)' 'MTDRPSGRPLRVLVAKPGLDGHDRGAKVMARALRDAGFEVIYTGLFQTPEMIASAALQEDVDVVGLSILSGAHMTLFPRI' A
#
# COMPACT_ATOMS: atom_id res chain seq x y z
N MET A 1 5.76 19.28 -11.93
CA MET A 1 5.43 18.32 -10.85
C MET A 1 6.65 17.42 -10.73
N THR A 2 7.47 17.78 -9.73
CA THR A 2 8.76 17.24 -9.26
C THR A 2 9.51 16.19 -10.09
N ASP A 3 10.67 16.63 -10.60
CA ASP A 3 11.89 15.85 -10.82
C ASP A 3 12.13 14.88 -9.64
N ARG A 4 12.37 13.58 -9.92
CA ARG A 4 12.83 12.62 -8.91
C ARG A 4 14.29 12.24 -9.21
N PRO A 5 15.27 12.83 -8.52
CA PRO A 5 16.64 12.39 -8.62
C PRO A 5 16.91 11.29 -7.59
N SER A 6 17.28 10.09 -8.03
CA SER A 6 18.25 9.18 -7.40
C SER A 6 18.05 7.78 -7.97
N GLY A 7 19.13 7.08 -8.30
CA GLY A 7 19.06 5.67 -8.75
C GLY A 7 18.60 4.69 -7.67
N ARG A 8 17.68 5.07 -6.79
CA ARG A 8 17.11 4.21 -5.74
C ARG A 8 15.86 3.48 -6.26
N PRO A 9 15.59 2.26 -5.79
CA PRO A 9 14.33 1.57 -6.03
C PRO A 9 13.10 2.41 -5.64
N LEU A 10 12.02 2.22 -6.39
CA LEU A 10 10.71 2.76 -6.03
C LEU A 10 10.17 2.05 -4.79
N ARG A 11 9.67 2.83 -3.82
CA ARG A 11 9.10 2.34 -2.56
C ARG A 11 7.57 2.26 -2.67
N VAL A 12 7.01 1.08 -2.43
CA VAL A 12 5.57 0.83 -2.52
C VAL A 12 5.04 0.33 -1.18
N LEU A 13 4.04 1.01 -0.64
CA LEU A 13 3.26 0.52 0.49
C LEU A 13 2.04 -0.25 -0.01
N VAL A 14 1.93 -1.52 0.33
CA VAL A 14 0.77 -2.37 0.05
C VAL A 14 -0.06 -2.50 1.33
N ALA A 15 -1.25 -1.91 1.32
CA ALA A 15 -2.12 -1.85 2.48
C ALA A 15 -3.35 -2.74 2.40
N LYS A 16 -3.78 -3.20 3.58
CA LYS A 16 -5.01 -3.96 3.80
C LYS A 16 -5.90 -3.28 4.84
N PRO A 17 -6.87 -2.46 4.39
CA PRO A 17 -7.69 -1.69 5.30
C PRO A 17 -8.91 -2.45 5.83
N GLY A 18 -9.34 -2.07 7.02
CA GLY A 18 -10.54 -2.59 7.68
C GLY A 18 -10.47 -4.10 7.92
N LEU A 19 -11.61 -4.73 8.16
CA LEU A 19 -11.72 -6.16 8.49
C LEU A 19 -11.53 -7.11 7.29
N ASP A 20 -10.95 -6.65 6.19
CA ASP A 20 -10.71 -7.47 5.01
C ASP A 20 -9.56 -8.46 5.23
N GLY A 21 -9.88 -9.66 5.70
CA GLY A 21 -8.93 -10.75 5.92
C GLY A 21 -8.39 -11.40 4.63
N HIS A 22 -8.85 -11.00 3.44
CA HIS A 22 -8.44 -11.62 2.17
C HIS A 22 -7.06 -11.15 1.70
N ASP A 23 -6.00 -11.58 2.37
CA ASP A 23 -4.63 -11.09 2.15
C ASP A 23 -3.90 -11.70 0.95
N ARG A 24 -4.36 -12.83 0.41
CA ARG A 24 -3.65 -13.58 -0.63
C ARG A 24 -3.29 -12.69 -1.83
N GLY A 25 -4.25 -11.94 -2.36
CA GLY A 25 -4.01 -11.05 -3.51
C GLY A 25 -2.95 -9.98 -3.21
N ALA A 26 -3.03 -9.35 -2.03
CA ALA A 26 -2.05 -8.35 -1.61
C ALA A 26 -0.64 -8.94 -1.45
N LYS A 27 -0.53 -10.14 -0.88
CA LYS A 27 0.77 -10.85 -0.74
C LYS A 27 1.38 -11.24 -2.08
N VAL A 28 0.58 -11.70 -3.03
CA VAL A 28 1.04 -12.02 -4.39
C VAL A 28 1.57 -10.76 -5.09
N MET A 29 0.82 -9.65 -5.03
CA MET A 29 1.28 -8.38 -5.61
C MET A 29 2.53 -7.85 -4.92
N ALA A 30 2.59 -7.89 -3.58
CA ALA A 30 3.76 -7.48 -2.83
C ALA A 30 5.01 -8.29 -3.23
N ARG A 31 4.86 -9.60 -3.44
CA ARG A 31 5.95 -10.45 -3.91
C ARG A 31 6.38 -10.09 -5.34
N ALA A 32 5.42 -9.97 -6.26
CA ALA A 32 5.70 -9.62 -7.65
C ALA A 32 6.41 -8.27 -7.79
N LEU A 33 6.01 -7.27 -6.98
CA LEU A 33 6.67 -5.97 -6.93
C LEU A 33 8.13 -6.08 -6.42
N ARG A 34 8.38 -6.88 -5.37
CA ARG A 34 9.77 -7.13 -4.91
C ARG A 34 10.61 -7.81 -5.97
N ASP A 35 10.06 -8.82 -6.63
CA ASP A 35 10.76 -9.55 -7.71
C ASP A 35 11.06 -8.61 -8.90
N ALA A 36 10.26 -7.56 -9.11
CA ALA A 36 10.50 -6.51 -10.10
C ALA A 36 11.46 -5.40 -9.62
N GLY A 37 12.08 -5.53 -8.45
CA GLY A 37 13.10 -4.59 -7.95
C GLY A 37 12.55 -3.41 -7.16
N PHE A 38 11.28 -3.44 -6.74
CA PHE A 38 10.71 -2.42 -5.86
C PHE A 38 11.01 -2.73 -4.39
N GLU A 39 11.18 -1.68 -3.58
CA GLU A 39 11.14 -1.80 -2.13
C GLU A 39 9.67 -1.84 -1.68
N VAL A 40 9.25 -2.90 -0.99
CA VAL A 40 7.82 -3.10 -0.70
C VAL A 40 7.56 -3.26 0.79
N ILE A 41 6.80 -2.31 1.33
CA ILE A 41 6.28 -2.30 2.69
C ILE A 41 4.89 -2.91 2.66
N TYR A 42 4.65 -3.96 3.45
CA TYR A 42 3.33 -4.54 3.61
C TYR A 42 2.80 -4.23 5.00
N THR A 43 1.65 -3.56 5.10
CA THR A 43 1.14 -3.07 6.38
C THR A 43 0.57 -4.16 7.29
N GLY A 44 0.37 -5.37 6.77
CA GLY A 44 -0.48 -6.36 7.45
C GLY A 44 -1.96 -6.03 7.34
N LEU A 45 -2.79 -6.88 7.95
CA LEU A 45 -4.25 -6.77 7.97
C LEU A 45 -4.74 -5.69 8.94
N PHE A 46 -6.03 -5.35 8.82
CA PHE A 46 -6.78 -4.59 9.84
C PHE A 46 -6.29 -3.17 10.07
N GLN A 47 -5.78 -2.52 9.03
CA GLN A 47 -5.33 -1.14 9.12
C GLN A 47 -6.47 -0.14 8.93
N THR A 48 -6.45 1.00 9.61
CA THR A 48 -7.37 2.10 9.33
C THR A 48 -6.75 3.03 8.28
N PRO A 49 -7.55 3.87 7.60
CA PRO A 49 -7.02 4.85 6.65
C PRO A 49 -5.93 5.75 7.26
N GLU A 50 -6.09 6.16 8.51
CA GLU A 50 -5.13 7.03 9.22
C GLU A 50 -3.81 6.30 9.50
N MET A 51 -3.87 5.01 9.88
CA MET A 51 -2.66 4.20 10.05
C MET A 51 -1.92 4.02 8.72
N ILE A 52 -2.65 3.82 7.63
CA ILE A 52 -2.08 3.68 6.29
C ILE A 52 -1.43 4.99 5.83
N ALA A 53 -2.10 6.13 6.01
CA ALA A 53 -1.58 7.44 5.66
C ALA A 53 -0.32 7.78 6.49
N SER A 54 -0.36 7.51 7.80
CA SER A 54 0.78 7.70 8.68
C SER A 54 1.98 6.83 8.26
N ALA A 55 1.75 5.55 7.98
CA ALA A 55 2.78 4.65 7.49
C ALA A 55 3.36 5.10 6.14
N ALA A 56 2.52 5.56 5.21
CA ALA A 56 2.98 6.07 3.92
C ALA A 56 3.92 7.28 4.07
N LEU A 57 3.61 8.19 4.99
CA LEU A 57 4.46 9.35 5.30
C LEU A 57 5.76 8.93 6.01
N GLN A 58 5.67 8.07 7.03
CA GLN A 58 6.83 7.63 7.81
C GLN A 58 7.83 6.83 6.97
N GLU A 59 7.32 5.99 6.07
CA GLU A 59 8.13 5.13 5.19
C GLU A 59 8.59 5.85 3.92
N ASP A 60 8.18 7.11 3.71
CA ASP A 60 8.50 7.94 2.54
C ASP A 60 8.27 7.18 1.22
N VAL A 61 7.05 6.65 1.06
CA VAL A 61 6.73 5.79 -0.10
C VAL A 61 6.36 6.61 -1.33
N ASP A 62 6.75 6.09 -2.48
CA ASP A 62 6.44 6.68 -3.78
C ASP A 62 5.01 6.32 -4.25
N VAL A 63 4.50 5.17 -3.81
CA VAL A 63 3.18 4.65 -4.21
C VAL A 63 2.49 3.96 -3.03
N VAL A 64 1.18 4.18 -2.89
CA VAL A 64 0.30 3.42 -1.99
C VAL A 64 -0.64 2.55 -2.81
N GLY A 65 -0.56 1.23 -2.64
CA GLY A 65 -1.49 0.26 -3.19
C GLY A 65 -2.47 -0.24 -2.13
N LEU A 66 -3.78 -0.11 -2.41
CA LEU A 66 -4.84 -0.62 -1.53
C LEU A 66 -5.41 -1.92 -2.09
N SER A 67 -5.58 -2.94 -1.25
CA SER A 67 -6.28 -4.17 -1.63
C SER A 67 -7.50 -4.36 -0.74
N ILE A 68 -8.69 -4.32 -1.34
CA ILE A 68 -9.98 -4.38 -0.61
C ILE A 68 -10.91 -5.32 -1.37
N LEU A 69 -11.19 -6.50 -0.82
CA LEU A 69 -12.18 -7.43 -1.39
C LEU A 69 -13.56 -7.30 -0.73
N SER A 70 -13.62 -6.77 0.49
CA SER A 70 -14.86 -6.64 1.28
C SER A 70 -15.93 -5.72 0.67
N GLY A 71 -15.64 -5.01 -0.41
CA GLY A 71 -16.52 -4.01 -1.01
C GLY A 71 -16.56 -2.69 -0.24
N ALA A 72 -15.91 -2.57 0.91
CA ALA A 72 -15.94 -1.39 1.78
C ALA A 72 -15.08 -0.20 1.30
N HIS A 73 -14.63 -0.20 0.03
CA HIS A 73 -13.68 0.79 -0.49
C HIS A 73 -14.24 2.22 -0.45
N MET A 74 -15.51 2.43 -0.78
CA MET A 74 -16.14 3.76 -0.70
C MET A 74 -16.37 4.24 0.75
N THR A 75 -16.48 3.31 1.70
CA THR A 75 -16.68 3.64 3.12
C THR A 75 -15.34 3.96 3.80
N LEU A 76 -14.32 3.15 3.55
CA LEU A 76 -13.00 3.31 4.16
C LEU A 76 -12.15 4.37 3.45
N PHE A 77 -12.31 4.51 2.13
CA PHE A 77 -11.61 5.49 1.31
C PHE A 77 -12.62 6.19 0.39
N PRO A 78 -13.44 7.11 0.95
CA PRO A 78 -14.34 7.90 0.13
C PRO A 78 -13.54 8.73 -0.87
N ARG A 79 -14.21 9.10 -1.97
CA ARG A 79 -13.61 9.95 -2.99
C ARG A 79 -13.16 11.28 -2.36
N ILE A 80 -11.88 11.60 -2.55
CA ILE A 80 -11.24 12.89 -2.25
C ILE A 80 -11.25 13.81 -3.46
#